data_AF-A0AAN8FM83-F1
#
_entry.id   AF-A0AAN8FM83-F1
#
_cell.length_a   1.000
_cell.length_b   1.000
_cell.length_c   1.000
_cell.angle_alpha   90.00
_cell.angle_beta   90.00
_cell.angle_gamma   90.00
#
_symmetry.space_group_name_H-M   'P 1'
#
loop_
_entity.id
_entity.type
_entity.pdbx_description
1 polymer ?
#
loop_
_entity_poly.entity_id
_entity_poly.type
_entity_poly.pdbx_seq_one_letter_code
_entity_poly.pdbx_strand_id
1 'polypeptide(L)'
;MVELVMANSQIQIGPGIYVLRYCESLHGRWNLQEIRAVFLRRHLLQNIALELFLATRTAIMFAFENQETVRNVVYQLPRVGVGVKYGLPQSRKTSLMTPRQLFKHSDMCLKWQK
;
A
#
# COMPACT_ATOMS: atom_id res chain seq x y z
N MET A 1 -5.05 18.64 6.49
CA MET A 1 -4.10 17.86 5.66
C MET A 1 -3.94 16.52 6.35
N VAL A 2 -4.36 15.41 5.73
CA VAL A 2 -4.33 14.09 6.40
C VAL A 2 -2.91 13.54 6.27
N GLU A 3 -2.17 13.49 7.37
CA GLU A 3 -0.83 12.90 7.43
C GLU A 3 -0.93 11.45 7.93
N LEU A 4 -0.06 10.58 7.39
CA LEU A 4 0.26 9.32 8.05
C LEU A 4 1.27 9.64 9.16
N VAL A 5 0.80 9.70 10.40
CA VAL A 5 1.65 9.89 11.58
C VAL A 5 1.80 8.55 12.29
N MET A 6 3.06 8.14 12.48
CA MET A 6 3.45 7.06 13.37
C MET A 6 3.63 7.64 14.77
N ALA A 7 2.69 7.38 15.68
CA ALA A 7 2.85 7.64 17.10
C ALA A 7 2.69 6.31 17.85
N ASN A 8 3.66 5.97 18.71
CA ASN A 8 3.62 4.79 19.58
C ASN A 8 3.35 3.45 18.85
N SER A 9 4.03 3.21 17.72
CA SER A 9 3.86 1.97 16.92
C SER A 9 2.45 1.76 16.35
N GLN A 10 1.70 2.84 16.13
CA GLN A 10 0.37 2.82 15.54
C GLN A 10 0.28 3.78 14.36
N ILE A 11 -0.34 3.33 13.27
CA ILE A 11 -0.68 4.18 12.13
C ILE A 11 -1.96 4.88 12.53
N GLN A 12 -1.93 6.20 12.68
CA GLN A 12 -3.13 7.00 12.89
C GLN A 12 -3.62 7.55 11.55
N ILE A 13 -4.69 6.96 11.00
CA ILE A 13 -5.43 7.52 9.87
C ILE A 13 -6.84 7.86 10.38
N GLY A 14 -6.97 9.01 11.05
CA GLY A 14 -8.22 9.42 11.71
C GLY A 14 -8.40 8.86 13.14
N PRO A 15 -9.56 9.10 13.79
CA PRO A 15 -9.81 8.70 15.17
C PRO A 15 -10.18 7.21 15.22
N GLY A 16 -9.19 6.35 15.41
CA GLY A 16 -9.37 4.90 15.45
C GLY A 16 -8.03 4.21 15.29
N ILE A 17 -7.41 3.89 16.41
CA ILE A 17 -6.06 3.36 16.51
C ILE A 17 -5.98 1.93 15.92
N TYR A 18 -5.02 1.68 15.02
CA TYR A 18 -4.69 0.33 14.54
C TYR A 18 -3.26 -0.04 14.95
N VAL A 19 -3.11 -1.19 15.62
CA VAL A 19 -1.82 -1.73 16.09
C VAL A 19 -1.01 -2.23 14.89
N LEU A 20 0.21 -1.72 14.71
CA LEU A 20 1.13 -2.21 13.69
C LEU A 20 2.03 -3.29 14.26
N ARG A 21 2.25 -4.34 13.47
CA ARG A 21 3.20 -5.40 13.81
C ARG A 21 4.62 -5.06 13.34
N TYR A 22 4.75 -4.36 12.22
CA TYR A 22 6.04 -3.95 11.67
C TYR A 22 5.91 -2.68 10.84
N CYS A 23 6.90 -1.78 10.94
CA CYS A 23 7.06 -0.61 10.09
C CYS A 23 8.56 -0.34 9.87
N GLU A 24 8.98 -0.15 8.62
CA GLU A 24 10.39 0.09 8.27
C GLU A 24 10.87 1.53 8.54
N SER A 25 10.08 2.38 9.20
CA SER A 25 10.46 3.78 9.49
C SER A 25 9.62 4.39 10.62
N LEU A 26 9.95 4.06 11.88
CA LEU A 26 9.11 4.35 13.06
C LEU A 26 8.79 5.84 13.31
N HIS A 27 9.57 6.77 12.75
CA HIS A 27 9.44 8.22 12.96
C HIS A 27 9.16 9.01 11.67
N GLY A 28 8.74 8.32 10.60
CA GLY A 28 8.41 8.98 9.35
C GLY A 28 7.07 9.72 9.42
N ARG A 29 7.04 10.90 8.81
CA ARG A 29 5.80 11.58 8.44
C ARG A 29 5.70 11.57 6.92
N TRP A 30 4.58 11.09 6.41
CA TRP A 30 4.36 11.01 4.97
C TRP A 30 3.06 11.68 4.60
N ASN A 31 3.17 12.62 3.67
CA ASN A 31 2.02 13.24 3.06
C ASN A 31 1.34 12.22 2.13
N LEU A 32 0.04 11.98 2.32
CA LEU A 32 -0.71 11.06 1.47
C LEU A 32 -0.63 11.43 -0.02
N GLN A 33 -0.48 12.71 -0.35
CA GLN A 33 -0.35 13.17 -1.73
C GLN A 33 0.94 12.68 -2.41
N GLU A 34 1.96 12.28 -1.65
CA GLU A 34 3.21 11.77 -2.19
C GLU A 34 3.11 10.30 -2.59
N ILE A 35 2.08 9.57 -2.14
CA ILE A 35 1.91 8.14 -2.45
C ILE A 35 1.59 8.00 -3.93
N ARG A 36 2.39 7.21 -4.67
CA ARG A 36 2.25 6.95 -6.11
C ARG A 36 1.81 5.52 -6.42
N ALA A 37 2.05 4.58 -5.51
CA ALA A 37 1.56 3.21 -5.63
C ALA A 37 1.40 2.57 -4.25
N VAL A 38 0.45 1.64 -4.14
CA VAL A 38 0.18 0.84 -2.95
C VAL A 38 0.08 -0.62 -3.38
N PHE A 39 0.95 -1.46 -2.85
CA PHE A 39 0.97 -2.89 -3.15
C PHE A 39 0.59 -3.73 -1.93
N LEU A 40 -0.31 -4.69 -2.14
CA LEU A 40 -0.49 -5.80 -1.22
C LEU A 40 0.77 -6.66 -1.17
N ARG A 41 1.27 -6.91 0.04
CA ARG A 41 2.44 -7.73 0.33
C ARG A 41 2.11 -8.86 1.29
N ARG A 42 3.04 -9.81 1.34
CA ARG A 42 3.00 -10.91 2.31
C ARG A 42 3.92 -10.61 3.47
N HIS A 43 3.44 -10.81 4.68
CA HIS A 43 4.23 -10.85 5.90
C HIS A 43 3.91 -12.17 6.61
N LEU A 44 4.94 -12.94 6.94
CA LEU A 44 4.80 -14.32 7.47
C LEU A 44 3.84 -15.17 6.62
N LEU A 45 4.03 -15.13 5.30
CA LEU A 45 3.23 -15.84 4.29
C LEU A 45 1.75 -15.45 4.19
N GLN A 46 1.30 -14.46 4.95
CA GLN A 46 -0.07 -13.96 4.93
C GLN A 46 -0.16 -12.61 4.22
N ASN A 47 -1.24 -12.36 3.47
CA ASN A 47 -1.47 -11.08 2.77
C ASN A 47 -1.90 -9.96 3.75
N ILE A 48 -1.09 -9.72 4.77
CA ILE A 48 -1.36 -8.79 5.89
C ILE A 48 -0.39 -7.60 5.89
N ALA A 49 0.21 -7.28 4.75
CA ALA A 49 1.15 -6.16 4.64
C ALA A 49 0.88 -5.28 3.43
N LEU A 50 1.30 -4.03 3.52
CA LEU A 50 1.24 -3.05 2.44
C LEU A 50 2.62 -2.42 2.25
N GLU A 51 2.98 -2.18 1.00
CA GLU A 51 4.15 -1.39 0.63
C GLU A 51 3.70 -0.15 -0.13
N LEU A 52 4.05 1.03 0.41
CA LEU A 52 3.73 2.33 -0.14
C LEU A 52 4.95 2.87 -0.87
N PHE A 53 4.79 3.22 -2.15
CA PHE A 53 5.84 3.86 -2.95
C PHE A 53 5.53 5.35 -3.08
N LEU A 54 6.48 6.18 -2.67
CA LEU A 54 6.35 7.63 -2.68
C LEU A 54 6.94 8.25 -3.95
N ALA A 55 6.58 9.52 -4.19
CA ALA A 55 7.12 10.34 -5.28
C ALA A 55 8.65 10.49 -5.18
N THR A 56 9.19 10.47 -3.96
CA THR A 56 10.63 10.54 -3.65
C THR A 56 11.38 9.24 -3.96
N ARG A 57 10.73 8.24 -4.56
CA ARG A 57 11.25 6.88 -4.79
C ARG A 57 11.58 6.11 -3.50
N THR A 58 11.14 6.62 -2.36
CA THR A 58 11.17 5.89 -1.10
C THR A 58 10.03 4.87 -1.08
N ALA A 59 10.29 3.68 -0.54
CA ALA A 59 9.28 2.66 -0.28
C ALA A 59 9.19 2.42 1.24
N ILE A 60 7.98 2.28 1.76
CA ILE A 60 7.75 1.98 3.18
C ILE A 60 6.80 0.80 3.28
N MET A 61 7.22 -0.23 4.01
CA MET A 61 6.40 -1.39 4.28
C MET A 61 5.80 -1.35 5.68
N PHE A 62 4.52 -1.73 5.76
CA PHE A 62 3.77 -1.91 6.99
C PHE A 62 3.22 -3.34 7.03
N ALA A 63 3.31 -3.98 8.20
CA ALA A 63 2.59 -5.22 8.47
C ALA A 63 1.51 -5.00 9.54
N PHE A 64 0.36 -5.59 9.30
CA PHE A 64 -0.85 -5.47 10.10
C PHE A 64 -1.21 -6.81 10.72
N GLU A 65 -2.14 -6.79 11.67
CA GLU A 65 -2.59 -7.99 12.36
C GLU A 65 -3.41 -8.92 11.47
N ASN A 66 -4.27 -8.38 10.61
CA ASN A 66 -5.19 -9.16 9.79
C ASN A 66 -5.53 -8.48 8.46
N GLN A 67 -6.19 -9.22 7.56
CA GLN A 67 -6.56 -8.73 6.23
C GLN A 67 -7.66 -7.66 6.25
N GLU A 68 -8.46 -7.60 7.30
CA GLU A 68 -9.50 -6.58 7.46
C GLU A 68 -8.88 -5.21 7.74
N THR A 69 -7.89 -5.15 8.63
CA THR A 69 -7.07 -3.95 8.85
C THR A 69 -6.42 -3.49 7.56
N VAL A 70 -5.84 -4.40 6.76
CA VAL A 70 -5.26 -4.04 5.44
C VAL A 70 -6.31 -3.38 4.54
N ARG A 71 -7.51 -3.97 4.43
CA ARG A 71 -8.59 -3.41 3.62
C ARG A 71 -8.95 -2.01 4.13
N ASN A 72 -9.19 -1.85 5.43
CA ASN A 72 -9.56 -0.57 6.03
C ASN A 72 -8.50 0.51 5.78
N VAL A 73 -7.22 0.17 5.94
CA VAL A 73 -6.11 1.08 5.63
C VAL A 73 -6.13 1.50 4.16
N VAL A 74 -6.26 0.56 3.22
CA VAL A 74 -6.36 0.90 1.78
C VAL A 74 -7.55 1.82 1.48
N TYR A 75 -8.67 1.68 2.20
CA TYR A 75 -9.83 2.57 2.04
C TYR A 75 -9.57 4.01 2.47
N GLN A 76 -8.65 4.23 3.40
CA GLN A 76 -8.23 5.57 3.82
C GLN A 76 -7.12 6.16 2.94
N LEU A 77 -6.39 5.32 2.18
CA LEU A 77 -5.35 5.78 1.28
C LEU A 77 -5.92 6.38 -0.02
N PRO A 78 -5.11 7.23 -0.71
CA PRO A 78 -5.43 7.72 -2.05
C PRO A 78 -5.64 6.58 -3.05
N ARG A 79 -6.50 6.80 -4.04
CA ARG A 79 -6.88 5.81 -5.07
C ARG A 79 -5.81 5.67 -6.16
N VAL A 80 -4.56 5.36 -5.79
CA VAL A 80 -3.46 5.28 -6.75
C VAL A 80 -3.24 3.89 -7.37
N GLY A 81 -3.90 2.85 -6.83
CA GLY A 81 -3.70 1.48 -7.29
C GLY A 81 -2.26 1.02 -7.07
N VAL A 82 -1.72 0.30 -8.05
CA VAL A 82 -0.30 -0.11 -8.10
C VAL A 82 0.57 0.84 -8.94
N GLY A 83 0.10 2.07 -9.14
CA GLY A 83 0.73 3.06 -10.02
C GLY A 83 0.37 2.88 -11.51
N VAL A 84 0.82 3.83 -12.33
CA VAL A 84 0.39 3.96 -13.74
C VAL A 84 1.12 3.04 -14.72
N LYS A 85 2.24 2.43 -14.31
CA LYS A 85 3.17 1.75 -15.24
C LYS A 85 2.63 0.42 -15.79
N TYR A 86 1.75 -0.24 -15.05
CA TYR A 86 1.35 -1.63 -15.27
C TYR A 86 0.11 -1.81 -16.17
N GLY A 87 -0.42 -0.73 -16.74
CA GLY A 87 -1.64 -0.78 -17.55
C GLY A 87 -2.91 -1.17 -16.77
N LEU A 88 -2.87 -1.03 -15.43
CA LEU A 88 -3.97 -1.38 -14.54
C LEU A 88 -4.70 -0.10 -14.07
N PRO A 89 -6.02 -0.18 -13.77
CA PRO A 89 -6.76 0.96 -13.22
C PRO A 89 -6.17 1.43 -11.89
N GLN A 90 -6.10 2.75 -11.68
CA GLN A 90 -5.75 3.34 -10.39
C GLN A 90 -6.94 3.27 -9.43
N SER A 91 -7.06 2.14 -8.74
CA SER A 91 -8.17 1.88 -7.82
C SER A 91 -7.69 1.16 -6.57
N ARG A 92 -8.42 1.34 -5.46
CA ARG A 92 -8.19 0.61 -4.20
C ARG A 92 -8.31 -0.90 -4.37
N LYS A 93 -9.20 -1.35 -5.27
CA LYS A 93 -9.32 -2.75 -5.66
C LYS A 93 -8.03 -3.27 -6.29
N THR A 94 -7.39 -2.48 -7.15
CA THR A 94 -6.10 -2.82 -7.76
C THR A 94 -5.00 -2.93 -6.71
N SER A 95 -4.97 -2.04 -5.71
CA SER A 95 -4.00 -2.12 -4.59
C SER A 95 -4.12 -3.41 -3.77
N LEU A 96 -5.33 -3.99 -3.70
CA LEU A 96 -5.63 -5.25 -3.00
C LEU A 96 -5.49 -6.51 -3.88
N MET A 97 -5.08 -6.37 -5.15
CA MET A 97 -4.90 -7.54 -6.02
C MET A 97 -3.71 -8.38 -5.55
N THR A 98 -3.90 -9.70 -5.59
CA THR A 98 -2.82 -10.67 -5.41
C THR A 98 -1.83 -10.63 -6.58
N PRO A 99 -0.58 -11.11 -6.40
CA PRO A 99 0.40 -11.17 -7.50
C PRO A 99 -0.13 -11.88 -8.76
N ARG A 100 -0.90 -12.96 -8.60
CA ARG A 100 -1.52 -13.69 -9.71
C ARG A 100 -2.55 -12.83 -10.47
N GLN A 101 -3.35 -12.04 -9.74
CA GLN A 101 -4.30 -11.13 -10.36
C GLN A 101 -3.60 -9.97 -11.08
N LEU A 102 -2.56 -9.39 -10.48
CA LEU A 102 -1.77 -8.33 -11.12
C LEU A 102 -1.15 -8.83 -12.42
N PHE A 103 -0.48 -9.98 -12.40
CA PHE A 103 0.12 -10.58 -13.58
C PHE A 103 -0.90 -10.81 -14.69
N LYS A 104 -2.05 -11.42 -14.36
CA LYS A 104 -3.12 -11.74 -15.32
C LYS A 104 -3.70 -10.50 -16.03
N HIS A 105 -3.83 -9.38 -15.33
CA HIS A 105 -4.54 -8.20 -15.84
C HIS A 105 -3.60 -7.10 -16.35
N SER A 106 -2.30 -7.18 -16.09
CA SER A 106 -1.34 -6.17 -16.55
C SER A 106 -1.03 -6.31 -18.04
N ASP A 107 -0.66 -5.20 -18.67
CA ASP A 107 -0.18 -5.18 -20.06
C ASP A 107 1.35 -5.34 -20.19
N MET A 108 2.05 -5.60 -19.08
CA MET A 108 3.52 -5.64 -19.04
C MET A 108 4.11 -6.74 -19.92
N CYS A 109 3.48 -7.93 -19.97
CA CYS A 109 3.95 -9.03 -20.81
C CYS A 109 3.88 -8.67 -22.29
N LEU A 110 2.80 -8.00 -22.71
CA LEU A 110 2.65 -7.54 -24.09
C LEU A 110 3.66 -6.43 -24.41
N LYS A 111 3.89 -5.48 -23.50
CA LYS A 111 4.91 -4.44 -23.66
C LYS A 111 6.32 -5.01 -23.76
N TRP A 112 6.62 -6.08 -23.02
CA TRP A 112 7.94 -6.73 -23.03
C TRP A 112 8.23 -7.51 -24.32
N GLN A 113 7.19 -8.01 -24.99
CA GLN A 113 7.33 -8.73 -26.27
C GLN A 113 7.60 -7.81 -27.47
N LYS A 114 7.38 -6.51 -27.33
CA LYS A 114 7.62 -5.50 -28.37
C LYS A 114 9.02 -4.94 -28.23
#